data_AF-A0A537PWT7-F1
#
_entry.id   AF-A0A537PWT7-F1
#
_cell.length_a   1.000
_cell.length_b   1.000
_cell.length_c   1.000
_cell.angle_alpha   90.00
_cell.angle_beta   90.00
_cell.angle_gamma   90.00
#
_symmetry.space_group_name_H-M   'P 1'
#
loop_
_entity.id
_entity.type
_entity.pdbx_description
1 polymer ?
#
loop_
_entity_poly.entity_id
_entity_poly.type
_entity_poly.pdbx_seq_one_letter_code
_entity_poly.pdbx_strand_id
1 'polypeptide(L)'
;MARLPYLDRSDLLAEHQDLLARNLNLYRVLAHSPRAPRSLNTLARYIRDGSRLDPRLRELAILQVGYLTRSAWEFSHHVRIGREIGLTDDE
;
A
#
# COMPACT_ATOMS: atom_id res chain seq x y z
N MET A 1 -13.47 -8.79 -0.75
CA MET A 1 -12.59 -9.84 -0.18
C MET A 1 -11.49 -10.15 -1.19
N ALA A 2 -10.29 -10.55 -0.77
CA ALA A 2 -9.21 -10.91 -1.69
C ALA A 2 -9.60 -12.12 -2.54
N ARG A 3 -9.25 -12.10 -3.83
CA ARG A 3 -9.50 -13.21 -4.77
C ARG A 3 -8.41 -14.28 -4.76
N LEU A 4 -7.26 -13.96 -4.18
CA LEU A 4 -6.14 -14.86 -3.98
C LEU A 4 -5.92 -15.05 -2.46
N PRO A 5 -5.41 -16.22 -2.04
CA PRO A 5 -4.99 -16.41 -0.66
C PRO A 5 -3.84 -15.46 -0.33
N TYR A 6 -3.83 -14.98 0.90
CA TYR A 6 -2.71 -14.19 1.40
C TYR A 6 -1.55 -15.11 1.76
N LEU A 7 -0.39 -14.89 1.15
CA LEU A 7 0.82 -15.64 1.49
C LEU A 7 1.45 -15.11 2.77
N ASP A 8 2.02 -16.03 3.55
CA ASP A 8 2.91 -15.75 4.67
C ASP A 8 4.36 -16.01 4.28
N ARG A 9 5.32 -15.58 5.13
CA ARG A 9 6.75 -15.74 4.84
C ARG A 9 7.15 -17.19 4.63
N SER A 10 6.52 -18.11 5.35
CA SER A 10 6.73 -19.56 5.22
C SER A 10 6.32 -20.11 3.86
N ASP A 11 5.43 -19.42 3.14
CA ASP A 11 4.93 -19.86 1.83
C ASP A 11 5.87 -19.43 0.69
N LEU A 12 6.89 -18.61 0.99
CA LEU A 12 7.83 -18.07 0.02
C LEU A 12 9.19 -18.76 0.11
N LEU A 13 9.84 -18.90 -1.05
CA LEU A 13 11.26 -19.24 -1.11
C LEU A 13 12.08 -18.25 -0.27
N ALA A 14 13.17 -18.72 0.34
CA ALA A 14 13.98 -17.93 1.27
C ALA A 14 14.42 -16.57 0.68
N GLU A 15 14.77 -16.54 -0.61
CA GLU A 15 15.17 -15.33 -1.34
C GLU A 15 14.04 -14.31 -1.60
N HIS A 16 12.79 -14.63 -1.27
CA HIS A 16 11.62 -13.78 -1.48
C HIS A 16 10.90 -13.43 -0.17
N GLN A 17 11.35 -13.94 0.97
CA GLN A 17 10.74 -13.62 2.27
C GLN A 17 10.88 -12.14 2.63
N ASP A 18 11.87 -11.44 2.05
CA ASP A 18 12.05 -10.00 2.17
C ASP A 18 10.85 -9.19 1.64
N LEU A 19 10.10 -9.75 0.67
CA LEU A 19 8.92 -9.09 0.09
C LEU A 19 7.82 -8.84 1.12
N LEU A 20 7.79 -9.63 2.20
CA LEU A 20 6.86 -9.49 3.33
C LEU A 20 7.55 -8.89 4.56
N ALA A 21 8.60 -8.07 4.37
CA ALA A 21 9.18 -7.24 5.41
C ALA A 21 8.12 -6.36 6.07
N ARG A 22 7.25 -5.75 5.25
CA ARG A 22 6.02 -5.08 5.68
C ARG A 22 4.85 -6.04 5.47
N ASN A 23 4.31 -6.59 6.56
CA ASN A 23 3.23 -7.57 6.50
C ASN A 23 1.86 -6.93 6.19
N LEU A 24 1.72 -6.36 4.99
CA LEU A 24 0.47 -5.77 4.50
C LEU A 24 -0.20 -6.71 3.50
N ASN A 25 -1.53 -6.76 3.53
CA ASN A 25 -2.33 -7.58 2.62
C ASN A 25 -2.00 -7.35 1.13
N LEU A 26 -1.64 -6.12 0.74
CA LEU A 26 -1.17 -5.81 -0.61
C LEU A 26 0.06 -6.65 -1.00
N TYR A 27 1.10 -6.68 -0.16
CA TYR A 27 2.32 -7.44 -0.45
C TYR A 27 2.09 -8.96 -0.38
N ARG A 28 1.23 -9.42 0.53
CA ARG A 28 0.84 -10.85 0.64
C ARG A 28 0.14 -11.36 -0.63
N VAL A 29 -0.62 -10.51 -1.32
CA VAL A 29 -1.23 -10.85 -2.62
C VAL A 29 -0.23 -10.72 -3.77
N LEU A 30 0.57 -9.64 -3.80
CA LEU A 30 1.54 -9.44 -4.87
C LEU A 30 2.67 -10.46 -4.87
N ALA A 31 2.98 -11.07 -3.72
CA ALA A 31 4.02 -12.09 -3.60
C ALA A 31 3.76 -13.37 -4.42
N HIS A 32 2.53 -13.59 -4.90
CA HIS A 32 2.24 -14.61 -5.94
C HIS A 32 3.02 -14.38 -7.24
N SER A 33 3.51 -13.16 -7.47
CA SER A 33 4.45 -12.82 -8.54
C SER A 33 5.61 -12.00 -7.96
N PRO A 34 6.71 -12.63 -7.50
CA PRO A 34 7.77 -11.97 -6.72
C PRO A 34 8.39 -10.71 -7.33
N ARG A 35 8.37 -10.56 -8.67
CA ARG A 35 8.85 -9.36 -9.36
C ARG A 35 7.91 -8.16 -9.20
N ALA A 36 6.59 -8.38 -9.10
CA ALA A 36 5.58 -7.34 -8.99
C ALA A 36 5.74 -6.45 -7.75
N PRO A 37 5.86 -6.97 -6.51
CA PRO A 37 6.04 -6.13 -5.34
C PRO A 37 7.38 -5.38 -5.36
N ARG A 38 8.44 -5.93 -5.97
CA ARG A 38 9.73 -5.23 -6.13
C ARG A 38 9.57 -3.99 -7.01
N SER A 39 8.95 -4.15 -8.19
CA SER A 39 8.71 -3.04 -9.11
C SER A 39 7.75 -2.00 -8.52
N LEU A 40 6.64 -2.44 -7.92
CA LEU A 40 5.66 -1.55 -7.30
C LEU A 40 6.28 -0.75 -6.14
N ASN A 41 7.06 -1.39 -5.28
CA ASN A 41 7.61 -0.74 -4.09
C ASN A 41 8.57 0.40 -4.44
N THR A 42 9.32 0.27 -5.55
CA THR A 42 10.18 1.35 -6.06
C THR A 42 9.34 2.61 -6.36
N LEU A 43 8.27 2.47 -7.13
CA LEU A 43 7.38 3.57 -7.47
C LEU A 43 6.67 4.13 -6.23
N ALA A 44 6.11 3.25 -5.40
CA ALA A 44 5.38 3.64 -4.19
C ALA A 44 6.28 4.37 -3.17
N ARG A 45 7.55 3.98 -3.04
CA ARG A 45 8.53 4.72 -2.22
C ARG A 45 8.85 6.09 -2.81
N TYR A 46 9.05 6.18 -4.12
CA TYR A 46 9.30 7.47 -4.75
C TYR A 46 8.14 8.44 -4.51
N ILE A 47 6.89 8.00 -4.73
CA ILE A 47 5.71 8.85 -4.51
C ILE A 47 5.61 9.31 -3.04
N ARG A 48 5.85 8.42 -2.07
CA ARG A 48 5.72 8.73 -0.64
C ARG A 48 6.87 9.56 -0.07
N ASP A 49 8.10 9.22 -0.42
CA ASP A 49 9.27 9.71 0.31
C ASP A 49 10.28 10.47 -0.58
N GLY A 50 10.24 10.23 -1.90
CA GLY A 50 11.23 10.76 -2.85
C GLY A 50 10.73 11.88 -3.77
N SER A 51 9.41 12.11 -3.84
CA SER A 51 8.80 13.15 -4.65
C SER A 51 8.70 14.47 -3.86
N ARG A 52 8.52 15.58 -4.57
CA ARG A 52 8.26 16.90 -3.96
C ARG A 52 6.79 17.13 -3.59
N LEU A 53 5.95 16.11 -3.72
CA LEU A 53 4.52 16.22 -3.45
C LEU A 53 4.30 16.44 -1.96
N ASP A 54 3.49 17.44 -1.62
CA ASP A 54 3.09 17.68 -0.24
C ASP A 54 2.42 16.41 0.33
N PRO A 55 2.85 15.91 1.51
CA PRO A 55 2.30 14.69 2.09
C PRO A 55 0.78 14.73 2.29
N ARG A 56 0.21 15.89 2.68
CA ARG A 56 -1.23 16.05 2.88
C ARG A 56 -1.97 15.96 1.56
N LEU A 57 -1.50 16.69 0.54
CA LEU A 57 -2.10 16.62 -0.80
C LEU A 57 -2.00 15.22 -1.41
N ARG A 58 -0.89 14.52 -1.18
CA ARG A 58 -0.72 13.13 -1.62
C ARG A 58 -1.77 12.21 -1.01
N GLU A 59 -1.95 12.24 0.31
CA GLU A 59 -2.91 11.35 0.97
C GLU A 59 -4.36 11.70 0.60
N LEU A 60 -4.71 12.99 0.46
CA LEU A 60 -6.03 13.39 -0.04
C LEU A 60 -6.29 12.85 -1.45
N ALA A 61 -5.31 12.92 -2.34
CA ALA A 61 -5.43 12.34 -3.68
C ALA A 61 -5.61 10.82 -3.65
N ILE A 62 -4.90 10.11 -2.78
CA ILE A 62 -5.03 8.65 -2.61
C ILE A 62 -6.42 8.30 -2.06
N LEU A 63 -6.88 9.02 -1.03
CA LEU A 63 -8.23 8.85 -0.45
C LEU A 63 -9.32 9.08 -1.50
N GLN A 64 -9.20 10.15 -2.30
CA GLN A 64 -10.11 10.44 -3.40
C GLN A 64 -10.16 9.30 -4.42
N VAL A 65 -9.01 8.74 -4.81
CA VAL A 65 -8.96 7.59 -5.72
C VAL A 65 -9.56 6.34 -5.07
N GLY A 66 -9.26 6.07 -3.80
CA GLY A 66 -9.84 4.97 -3.03
C GLY A 66 -11.37 5.05 -2.97
N TYR A 67 -11.91 6.24 -2.78
CA TYR A 67 -13.35 6.50 -2.80
C TYR A 67 -13.96 6.30 -4.21
N LEU A 68 -13.39 6.95 -5.24
CA LEU A 68 -13.89 6.87 -6.62
C LEU A 68 -13.87 5.44 -7.18
N THR A 69 -12.85 4.67 -6.82
CA THR A 69 -12.72 3.26 -7.24
C THR A 69 -13.48 2.28 -6.33
N ARG A 70 -14.14 2.79 -5.28
CA ARG A 70 -14.87 1.99 -4.27
C ARG A 70 -13.98 0.94 -3.60
N SER A 71 -12.70 1.26 -3.42
CA SER A 71 -11.74 0.38 -2.75
C SER A 71 -11.77 0.62 -1.24
N ALA A 72 -12.59 -0.16 -0.53
CA ALA A 72 -12.71 -0.07 0.92
C ALA A 72 -11.37 -0.32 1.64
N TRP A 73 -10.51 -1.20 1.09
CA TRP A 73 -9.20 -1.46 1.68
C TRP A 73 -8.26 -0.27 1.51
N GLU A 74 -8.17 0.31 0.30
CA GLU A 74 -7.32 1.47 0.03
C GLU A 74 -7.76 2.65 0.90
N PHE A 75 -9.07 2.94 0.89
CA PHE A 75 -9.63 4.06 1.64
C PHE A 75 -9.35 3.92 3.14
N SER A 76 -9.73 2.80 3.76
CA SER A 76 -9.52 2.60 5.20
C SER A 76 -8.05 2.54 5.61
N HIS A 77 -7.18 1.97 4.76
CA HIS A 77 -5.74 1.95 5.01
C HIS A 77 -5.15 3.36 5.03
N HIS A 78 -5.59 4.21 4.08
CA HIS A 78 -5.09 5.57 3.92
C HIS A 78 -5.76 6.60 4.83
N VAL A 79 -6.98 6.36 5.35
CA VAL A 79 -7.57 7.23 6.39
C VAL A 79 -6.69 7.23 7.64
N ARG A 80 -6.18 6.06 8.05
CA ARG A 80 -5.23 5.97 9.17
C ARG A 80 -3.95 6.75 8.90
N ILE A 81 -3.38 6.62 7.71
CA ILE A 81 -2.15 7.34 7.32
C ILE A 81 -2.40 8.86 7.25
N GLY A 82 -3.53 9.27 6.68
CA GLY A 82 -3.96 10.66 6.64
C GLY A 82 -4.02 11.30 8.02
N ARG A 83 -4.63 10.62 9.00
CA ARG A 83 -4.66 11.06 10.39
C ARG A 83 -3.27 11.12 11.03
N GLU A 84 -2.40 10.15 10.74
CA GLU A 84 -1.00 10.15 11.22
C GLU A 84 -0.21 11.37 10.73
N ILE A 85 -0.55 11.93 9.56
CA ILE A 85 0.06 13.16 9.02
C ILE A 85 -0.79 14.42 9.27
N GLY A 86 -1.82 14.32 10.10
CA GLY A 86 -2.62 15.45 10.59
C GLY A 86 -3.80 15.87 9.71
N LEU A 87 -4.29 15.03 8.80
CA LEU A 87 -5.60 15.28 8.15
C LEU A 87 -6.73 15.12 9.18
N THR A 88 -7.76 15.96 9.05
CA THR A 88 -8.98 15.89 9.85
C THR A 88 -10.10 15.19 9.10
N ASP A 89 -11.18 14.82 9.79
CA ASP A 89 -12.34 14.17 9.14
C ASP A 89 -13.14 15.15 8.26
N ASP A 90 -12.91 16.47 8.39
CA ASP A 90 -13.52 17.52 7.55
C ASP A 90 -12.75 17.75 6.22
N GLU A 91 -11.57 17.12 6.06
CA GLU A 91 -10.72 17.17 4.86
C GLU A 91 -10.77 15.86 4.07
#